data_AF-A0A840EJP7-F1
#
_entry.id   AF-A0A840EJP7-F1
#
_cell.length_a   1.000
_cell.length_b   1.000
_cell.length_c   1.000
_cell.angle_alpha   90.00
_cell.angle_beta   90.00
_cell.angle_gamma   90.00
#
_symmetry.space_group_name_H-M   'P 1'
#
loop_
_entity.id
_entity.type
_entity.pdbx_description
1 polymer ?
#
loop_
_entity_poly.entity_id
_entity_poly.type
_entity_poly.pdbx_seq_one_letter_code
_entity_poly.pdbx_strand_id
1 'polypeptide(L)'
;MRKLLFTLITLFSIGLIACENDDNKNNPPNNSDFGEITLKVAGDLNANFSGMADFHLLKILNVESWEVNGHDYNPQTFSITISNRAINSASQRPNPGTYTIGSSTNADFSVDLTYIPDGDFINTVEFSTSLLADLAEPAENRGTLTITSSNEDTVKGHFECTAFRIDDDLNIVETIEISGEFTANKRRFD
;
A
#
# COMPACT_ATOMS: atom_id res chain seq x y z
N MET A 1 8.38 20.72 -78.28
CA MET A 1 7.31 21.62 -77.78
C MET A 1 7.50 21.73 -76.27
N ARG A 2 8.01 22.88 -75.78
CA ARG A 2 7.24 23.91 -75.04
C ARG A 2 6.64 23.31 -73.75
N LYS A 3 7.00 23.68 -72.51
CA LYS A 3 7.47 24.96 -71.90
C LYS A 3 8.27 24.62 -70.62
N LEU A 4 9.42 25.26 -70.35
CA LEU A 4 9.57 26.48 -69.52
C LEU A 4 8.94 26.32 -68.12
N LEU A 5 9.73 26.06 -67.07
CA LEU A 5 10.45 27.06 -66.26
C LEU A 5 9.49 27.95 -65.45
N PHE A 6 9.33 27.65 -64.15
CA PHE A 6 9.03 28.60 -63.06
C PHE A 6 9.65 28.03 -61.78
N THR A 7 10.80 28.55 -61.34
CA THR A 7 10.93 29.56 -60.25
C THR A 7 10.73 28.90 -58.89
N LEU A 8 11.79 28.48 -58.20
CA LEU A 8 12.64 29.30 -57.30
C LEU A 8 11.86 29.79 -56.06
N ILE A 9 12.45 29.54 -54.90
CA ILE A 9 12.17 30.12 -53.56
C ILE A 9 10.99 29.48 -52.79
N THR A 10 11.30 28.46 -52.00
CA THR A 10 10.97 28.51 -50.56
C THR A 10 12.07 27.80 -49.77
N LEU A 11 13.18 28.52 -49.66
CA LEU A 11 14.14 28.43 -48.57
C LEU A 11 13.37 28.63 -47.25
N PHE A 12 13.90 28.03 -46.17
CA PHE A 12 13.65 28.43 -44.78
C PHE A 12 12.43 27.83 -44.07
N SER A 13 12.55 26.57 -43.63
CA SER A 13 11.95 26.05 -42.37
C SER A 13 12.68 24.78 -41.92
N ILE A 14 14.01 24.85 -41.80
CA ILE A 14 14.73 23.98 -40.86
C ILE A 14 14.52 24.64 -39.49
N GLY A 15 13.27 24.55 -39.01
CA GLY A 15 12.92 24.85 -37.64
C GLY A 15 13.47 23.71 -36.81
N LEU A 16 14.54 24.01 -36.09
CA LEU A 16 15.12 23.20 -35.05
C LEU A 16 14.01 22.69 -34.13
N ILE A 17 13.53 21.47 -34.36
CA ILE A 17 13.03 20.65 -33.27
C ILE A 17 14.31 20.19 -32.55
N ALA A 18 14.88 21.11 -31.79
CA ALA A 18 15.57 20.71 -30.59
C ALA A 18 14.49 20.03 -29.75
N CYS A 19 14.40 18.71 -29.87
CA CYS A 19 13.97 17.93 -28.73
C CYS A 19 14.97 18.33 -27.64
N GLU A 20 14.53 19.21 -26.72
CA GLU A 20 15.06 19.15 -25.38
C GLU A 20 15.00 17.67 -25.02
N ASN A 21 16.18 17.04 -24.94
CA ASN A 21 16.35 15.95 -24.02
C ASN A 21 16.05 16.58 -22.66
N ASP A 22 14.78 16.67 -22.31
CA ASP A 22 14.38 16.47 -20.94
C ASP A 22 14.92 15.08 -20.60
N ASP A 23 16.19 15.08 -20.17
CA ASP A 23 16.69 14.18 -19.16
C ASP A 23 15.78 14.38 -17.94
N ASN A 24 14.51 13.97 -18.06
CA ASN A 24 13.72 13.47 -16.97
C ASN A 24 14.51 12.26 -16.52
N LYS A 25 15.52 12.55 -15.69
CA LYS A 25 16.06 11.64 -14.73
C LYS A 25 14.86 11.29 -13.87
N ASN A 26 14.13 10.28 -14.35
CA ASN A 26 13.36 9.36 -13.56
C ASN A 26 14.36 8.71 -12.59
N ASN A 27 14.92 9.52 -11.70
CA ASN A 27 15.53 9.01 -10.51
C ASN A 27 14.37 8.26 -9.87
N PRO A 28 14.50 6.94 -9.66
CA PRO A 28 13.53 6.25 -8.85
C PRO A 28 13.36 7.05 -7.56
N PRO A 29 12.13 7.24 -7.07
CA PRO A 29 11.89 8.02 -5.87
C PRO A 29 12.93 7.62 -4.84
N ASN A 30 13.66 8.61 -4.30
CA ASN A 30 14.75 8.32 -3.39
C ASN A 30 14.17 7.48 -2.27
N ASN A 31 14.62 6.22 -2.17
CA ASN A 31 14.05 5.22 -1.27
C ASN A 31 14.10 5.66 0.22
N SER A 32 14.84 6.75 0.52
CA SER A 32 14.90 7.41 1.82
C SER A 32 13.63 8.13 2.24
N ASP A 33 12.74 8.49 1.30
CA ASP A 33 11.51 9.20 1.64
C ASP A 33 10.47 8.27 2.27
N PHE A 34 10.57 6.99 1.95
CA PHE A 34 9.80 5.92 2.58
C PHE A 34 10.59 5.31 3.74
N GLY A 35 9.87 4.65 4.63
CA GLY A 35 10.46 3.75 5.60
C GLY A 35 10.53 2.32 5.05
N GLU A 36 10.61 1.34 5.94
CA GLU A 36 10.80 -0.08 5.63
C GLU A 36 9.80 -0.97 6.38
N ILE A 37 9.46 -2.10 5.78
CA ILE A 37 8.66 -3.15 6.41
C ILE A 37 9.21 -4.52 6.06
N THR A 38 9.15 -5.44 7.01
CA THR A 38 9.43 -6.86 6.82
C THR A 38 8.23 -7.66 7.26
N LEU A 39 7.87 -8.69 6.49
CA LEU A 39 6.74 -9.57 6.76
C LEU A 39 7.19 -11.02 6.72
N LYS A 40 6.61 -11.82 7.60
CA LYS A 40 6.62 -13.28 7.53
C LYS A 40 5.18 -13.76 7.54
N VAL A 41 4.84 -14.54 6.52
CA VAL A 41 3.52 -15.14 6.34
C VAL A 41 3.64 -16.66 6.43
N ALA A 42 2.77 -17.30 7.20
CA ALA A 42 2.68 -18.74 7.35
C ALA A 42 1.22 -19.23 7.24
N GLY A 43 1.04 -20.53 6.97
CA GLY A 43 -0.29 -21.15 6.79
C GLY A 43 -0.51 -21.59 5.34
N ASP A 44 -1.66 -21.22 4.77
CA ASP A 44 -1.99 -21.52 3.37
C ASP A 44 -1.07 -20.77 2.37
N LEU A 45 -0.45 -19.67 2.81
CA LEU A 45 0.65 -19.00 2.14
C LEU A 45 1.89 -19.04 3.04
N ASN A 46 3.04 -19.39 2.47
CA ASN A 46 4.33 -19.36 3.18
C ASN A 46 5.30 -18.46 2.41
N ALA A 47 5.56 -17.27 2.94
CA ALA A 47 6.37 -16.26 2.27
C ALA A 47 7.08 -15.35 3.27
N ASN A 48 8.17 -14.73 2.83
CA ASN A 48 8.81 -13.62 3.53
C ASN A 48 8.89 -12.44 2.58
N PHE A 49 8.47 -11.28 3.02
CA PHE A 49 8.49 -10.06 2.23
C PHE A 49 9.32 -8.99 2.89
N SER A 50 9.86 -8.09 2.07
CA SER A 50 10.51 -6.87 2.53
C SER A 50 10.24 -5.78 1.51
N GLY A 51 9.92 -4.59 1.99
CA GLY A 51 9.52 -3.49 1.12
C GLY A 51 9.64 -2.15 1.81
N MET A 52 9.11 -1.14 1.13
CA MET A 52 9.00 0.21 1.65
C MET A 52 7.70 0.38 2.44
N ALA A 53 7.69 1.31 3.38
CA ALA A 53 6.52 1.63 4.20
C ALA A 53 6.31 3.13 4.39
N ASP A 54 5.07 3.58 4.30
CA ASP A 54 4.66 4.93 4.68
C ASP A 54 3.45 4.93 5.60
N PHE A 55 3.16 6.10 6.16
CA PHE A 55 1.86 6.33 6.79
C PHE A 55 1.23 7.63 6.32
N HIS A 56 -0.09 7.68 6.32
CA HIS A 56 -0.85 8.90 6.06
C HIS A 56 -2.20 8.87 6.78
N LEU A 57 -2.83 10.06 6.84
CA LEU A 57 -4.22 10.19 7.26
C LEU A 57 -5.06 10.46 6.01
N LEU A 58 -5.89 9.49 5.64
CA LEU A 58 -6.87 9.63 4.59
C LEU A 58 -8.13 10.28 5.16
N LYS A 59 -8.60 11.34 4.51
CA LYS A 59 -9.85 12.02 4.87
C LYS A 59 -10.73 12.17 3.64
N ILE A 60 -11.81 11.39 3.58
CA ILE A 60 -12.80 11.42 2.50
C ILE A 60 -14.16 11.68 3.12
N LEU A 61 -14.75 12.85 2.82
CA LEU A 61 -16.02 13.29 3.41
C LEU A 61 -15.97 13.25 4.95
N ASN A 62 -16.76 12.38 5.58
CA ASN A 62 -16.84 12.17 7.02
C ASN A 62 -16.12 10.90 7.49
N VAL A 63 -15.35 10.26 6.61
CA VAL A 63 -14.54 9.08 6.93
C VAL A 63 -13.09 9.52 7.06
N GLU A 64 -12.51 9.23 8.22
CA GLU A 64 -11.08 9.39 8.48
C GLU A 64 -10.46 8.01 8.71
N SER A 65 -9.35 7.74 8.04
CA SER A 65 -8.60 6.50 8.13
C SER A 65 -7.12 6.83 8.29
N TRP A 66 -6.52 6.41 9.40
CA TRP A 66 -5.07 6.44 9.54
C TRP A 66 -4.51 5.10 9.06
N GLU A 67 -3.51 5.15 8.19
CA GLU A 67 -3.03 3.97 7.47
C GLU A 67 -1.51 3.92 7.47
N VAL A 68 -0.96 2.75 7.76
CA VAL A 68 0.40 2.36 7.36
C VAL A 68 0.27 1.50 6.11
N ASN A 69 0.97 1.86 5.04
CA ASN A 69 1.00 1.06 3.81
C ASN A 69 2.41 0.53 3.61
N GLY A 70 2.52 -0.74 3.24
CA GLY A 70 3.76 -1.39 2.88
C GLY A 70 3.65 -2.08 1.53
N HIS A 71 4.69 -2.02 0.71
CA HIS A 71 4.77 -2.76 -0.56
C HIS A 71 6.22 -2.87 -1.01
N ASP A 72 6.53 -3.84 -1.86
CA ASP A 72 7.78 -3.89 -2.61
C ASP A 72 7.61 -3.31 -4.03
N TYR A 73 8.70 -3.33 -4.80
CA TYR A 73 8.71 -2.82 -6.15
C TYR A 73 9.57 -3.70 -7.08
N ASN A 74 9.16 -3.74 -8.35
CA ASN A 74 9.92 -4.25 -9.48
C ASN A 74 10.29 -5.75 -9.46
N PRO A 75 9.32 -6.66 -9.70
CA PRO A 75 7.87 -6.44 -9.70
C PRO A 75 7.34 -6.32 -8.27
N GLN A 76 6.14 -5.74 -8.10
CA GLN A 76 5.46 -5.77 -6.81
C GLN A 76 4.93 -7.18 -6.55
N THR A 77 5.34 -7.79 -5.44
CA THR A 77 4.89 -9.12 -5.01
C THR A 77 3.96 -9.08 -3.81
N PHE A 78 3.90 -7.95 -3.09
CA PHE A 78 2.94 -7.74 -2.03
C PHE A 78 2.48 -6.29 -1.87
N SER A 79 1.32 -6.12 -1.25
CA SER A 79 0.87 -4.88 -0.64
C SER A 79 0.26 -5.20 0.71
N ILE A 80 0.51 -4.39 1.72
CA ILE A 80 -0.13 -4.52 3.03
C ILE A 80 -0.62 -3.16 3.51
N THR A 81 -1.80 -3.12 4.09
CA THR A 81 -2.36 -1.93 4.76
C THR A 81 -2.73 -2.28 6.18
N ILE A 82 -2.22 -1.51 7.14
CA ILE A 82 -2.64 -1.55 8.55
C ILE A 82 -3.45 -0.28 8.78
N SER A 83 -4.75 -0.39 9.04
CA SER A 83 -5.65 0.76 9.09
C SER A 83 -6.42 0.87 10.39
N ASN A 84 -6.53 2.09 10.91
CA ASN A 84 -7.50 2.47 11.93
C ASN A 84 -8.62 3.26 11.23
N ARG A 85 -9.77 2.60 11.03
CA ARG A 85 -10.96 3.24 10.45
C ARG A 85 -11.89 3.70 11.56
N ALA A 86 -11.97 5.01 11.74
CA ALA A 86 -12.86 5.62 12.71
C ALA A 86 -14.14 6.09 12.01
N ILE A 87 -15.28 5.45 12.31
CA ILE A 87 -16.59 5.92 11.82
C ILE A 87 -17.15 6.91 12.85
N ASN A 88 -17.33 8.17 12.44
CA ASN A 88 -17.85 9.27 13.28
C ASN A 88 -16.94 9.72 14.44
N SER A 89 -15.67 9.33 14.43
CA SER A 89 -14.63 9.89 15.31
C SER A 89 -13.43 10.28 14.47
N ALA A 90 -12.61 11.20 14.99
CA ALA A 90 -11.38 11.58 14.30
C ALA A 90 -10.39 10.41 14.36
N SER A 91 -9.94 9.92 13.21
CA SER A 91 -8.82 8.98 13.21
C SER A 91 -7.54 9.77 13.44
N GLN A 92 -6.73 9.32 14.39
CA GLN A 92 -5.48 9.98 14.75
C GLN A 92 -4.34 8.98 14.65
N ARG A 93 -3.15 9.50 14.35
CA ARG A 93 -1.93 8.73 14.46
C ARG A 93 -1.84 8.12 15.87
N PRO A 94 -1.62 6.80 16.01
CA PRO A 94 -1.59 6.16 17.32
C PRO A 94 -0.38 6.65 18.13
N ASN A 95 -0.57 6.75 19.45
CA ASN A 95 0.54 6.92 20.38
C ASN A 95 1.29 5.57 20.55
N PRO A 96 2.49 5.56 21.14
CA PRO A 96 3.12 4.29 21.53
C PRO A 96 2.21 3.50 22.47
N GLY A 97 2.07 2.20 22.22
CA GLY A 97 1.13 1.33 22.92
C GLY A 97 0.84 0.03 22.16
N THR A 98 0.05 -0.84 22.75
CA THR A 98 -0.45 -2.07 22.12
C THR A 98 -1.93 -1.94 21.83
N TYR A 99 -2.30 -2.34 20.62
CA TYR A 99 -3.63 -2.23 20.05
C TYR A 99 -4.09 -3.60 19.53
N THR A 100 -5.40 -3.79 19.49
CA THR A 100 -6.02 -5.00 18.96
C THR A 100 -6.11 -4.95 17.43
N ILE A 101 -5.89 -6.08 16.78
CA ILE A 101 -6.13 -6.26 15.34
C ILE A 101 -7.34 -7.16 15.15
N GLY A 102 -8.26 -6.76 14.30
CA GLY A 102 -9.49 -7.50 14.04
C GLY A 102 -10.30 -6.84 12.94
N SER A 103 -11.60 -6.74 13.15
CA SER A 103 -12.48 -5.96 12.29
C SER A 103 -12.67 -4.54 12.78
N SER A 104 -13.26 -3.73 11.90
CA SER A 104 -13.67 -2.37 12.21
C SER A 104 -14.73 -2.25 13.32
N THR A 105 -15.38 -3.35 13.71
CA THR A 105 -16.44 -3.34 14.74
C THR A 105 -15.96 -3.82 16.11
N ASN A 106 -14.84 -4.54 16.18
CA ASN A 106 -14.39 -5.20 17.42
C ASN A 106 -12.92 -4.92 17.81
N ALA A 107 -12.15 -4.21 16.99
CA ALA A 107 -10.73 -3.99 17.20
C ALA A 107 -10.31 -2.56 16.85
N ASP A 108 -9.12 -2.18 17.30
CA ASP A 108 -8.54 -0.87 17.05
C ASP A 108 -8.04 -0.73 15.60
N PHE A 109 -7.51 -1.82 15.03
CA PHE A 109 -6.92 -1.86 13.69
C PHE A 109 -7.41 -3.06 12.87
N SER A 110 -7.35 -2.92 11.55
CA SER A 110 -7.42 -4.03 10.61
C SER A 110 -6.15 -4.14 9.78
N VAL A 111 -5.90 -5.33 9.26
CA VAL A 111 -4.81 -5.62 8.33
C VAL A 111 -5.38 -6.26 7.06
N ASP A 112 -4.98 -5.71 5.92
CA ASP A 112 -5.28 -6.25 4.59
C ASP A 112 -3.95 -6.53 3.88
N LEU A 113 -3.75 -7.77 3.43
CA LEU A 113 -2.58 -8.21 2.66
C LEU A 113 -3.04 -8.64 1.26
N THR A 114 -2.48 -8.01 0.23
CA THR A 114 -2.59 -8.46 -1.15
C THR A 114 -1.29 -9.15 -1.55
N TYR A 115 -1.37 -10.44 -1.85
CA TYR A 115 -0.29 -11.22 -2.46
C TYR A 115 -0.41 -11.17 -3.99
N ILE A 116 0.68 -10.84 -4.66
CA ILE A 116 0.74 -10.64 -6.11
C ILE A 116 1.80 -11.61 -6.68
N PRO A 117 1.41 -12.85 -7.01
CA PRO A 117 2.37 -13.87 -7.43
C PRO A 117 3.09 -13.43 -8.72
N ASP A 118 4.42 -13.40 -8.69
CA ASP A 118 5.26 -13.02 -9.84
C ASP A 118 4.92 -11.66 -10.48
N GLY A 119 4.31 -10.72 -9.72
CA GLY A 119 3.86 -9.43 -10.27
C GLY A 119 2.59 -9.51 -11.12
N ASP A 120 1.89 -10.65 -11.10
CA ASP A 120 0.68 -10.87 -11.87
C ASP A 120 -0.56 -10.35 -11.13
N PHE A 121 -0.95 -9.13 -11.48
CA PHE A 121 -2.14 -8.49 -10.92
C PHE A 121 -3.47 -9.16 -11.29
N ILE A 122 -3.49 -10.11 -12.24
CA ILE A 122 -4.70 -10.87 -12.57
C ILE A 122 -4.96 -11.96 -11.54
N ASN A 123 -3.90 -12.54 -10.98
CA ASN A 123 -3.94 -13.68 -10.07
C ASN A 123 -3.69 -13.29 -8.61
N THR A 124 -4.02 -12.05 -8.23
CA THR A 124 -3.83 -11.56 -6.86
C THR A 124 -4.73 -12.28 -5.88
N VAL A 125 -4.22 -12.43 -4.67
CA VAL A 125 -4.93 -13.05 -3.55
C VAL A 125 -4.98 -12.05 -2.40
N GLU A 126 -6.17 -11.78 -1.86
CA GLU A 126 -6.34 -10.87 -0.72
C GLU A 126 -6.67 -11.66 0.54
N PHE A 127 -6.01 -11.29 1.64
CA PHE A 127 -6.28 -11.76 2.98
C PHE A 127 -6.60 -10.57 3.87
N SER A 128 -7.67 -10.66 4.65
CA SER A 128 -8.11 -9.57 5.52
C SER A 128 -8.45 -10.03 6.92
N THR A 129 -8.16 -9.17 7.90
CA THR A 129 -8.67 -9.34 9.27
C THR A 129 -10.09 -8.80 9.44
N SER A 130 -10.62 -8.00 8.50
CA SER A 130 -11.92 -7.31 8.68
C SER A 130 -13.11 -8.01 8.02
N LEU A 131 -12.90 -8.83 6.99
CA LEU A 131 -13.96 -9.34 6.11
C LEU A 131 -15.05 -10.23 6.77
N LEU A 132 -14.89 -10.61 8.04
CA LEU A 132 -15.70 -11.68 8.65
C LEU A 132 -16.33 -11.35 10.01
N ALA A 133 -16.10 -10.19 10.59
CA ALA A 133 -16.61 -9.94 11.95
C ALA A 133 -18.12 -9.85 12.09
N ASP A 134 -18.84 -9.67 10.98
CA ASP A 134 -20.30 -9.65 11.02
C ASP A 134 -20.91 -11.04 10.77
N LEU A 135 -20.11 -12.04 10.39
CA LEU A 135 -20.58 -13.39 10.03
C LEU A 135 -20.05 -14.50 10.95
N ALA A 136 -18.89 -14.31 11.59
CA ALA A 136 -18.32 -15.25 12.55
C ALA A 136 -18.52 -14.72 13.98
N GLU A 137 -19.55 -15.25 14.67
CA GLU A 137 -19.79 -15.02 16.09
C GLU A 137 -18.84 -15.89 16.96
N PRO A 138 -18.24 -15.34 18.03
CA PRO A 138 -18.03 -13.92 18.32
C PRO A 138 -16.83 -13.36 17.54
N ALA A 139 -16.87 -12.05 17.28
CA ALA A 139 -15.78 -11.33 16.67
C ALA A 139 -14.53 -11.37 17.59
N GLU A 140 -13.66 -12.36 17.39
CA GLU A 140 -12.45 -12.53 18.18
C GLU A 140 -11.37 -11.52 17.79
N ASN A 141 -10.55 -11.15 18.78
CA ASN A 141 -9.29 -10.46 18.52
C ASN A 141 -8.42 -11.37 17.64
N ARG A 142 -7.99 -10.87 16.48
CA ARG A 142 -7.23 -11.60 15.47
C ARG A 142 -5.73 -11.33 15.57
N GLY A 143 -5.29 -10.46 16.48
CA GLY A 143 -3.87 -10.15 16.60
C GLY A 143 -3.57 -8.91 17.42
N THR A 144 -2.32 -8.48 17.39
CA THR A 144 -1.86 -7.28 18.09
C THR A 144 -0.97 -6.43 17.22
N LEU A 145 -1.10 -5.12 17.37
CA LEU A 145 -0.19 -4.11 16.84
C LEU A 145 0.47 -3.40 18.03
N THR A 146 1.80 -3.41 18.09
CA THR A 146 2.55 -2.63 19.08
C THR A 146 3.30 -1.50 18.40
N ILE A 147 2.90 -0.27 18.68
CA ILE A 147 3.59 0.94 18.26
C ILE A 147 4.67 1.25 19.30
N THR A 148 5.94 1.21 18.88
CA THR A 148 7.10 1.45 19.74
C THR A 148 7.52 2.91 19.74
N SER A 149 7.30 3.64 18.64
CA SER A 149 7.51 5.08 18.57
C SER A 149 6.56 5.71 17.55
N SER A 150 6.10 6.94 17.81
CA SER A 150 5.19 7.66 16.92
C SER A 150 5.42 9.16 17.02
N ASN A 151 5.86 9.78 15.93
CA ASN A 151 6.08 11.22 15.82
C ASN A 151 5.59 11.74 14.45
N GLU A 152 5.75 13.04 14.20
CA GLU A 152 5.26 13.74 12.99
C GLU A 152 5.77 13.16 11.69
N ASP A 153 6.97 12.60 11.68
CA ASP A 153 7.65 12.15 10.47
C ASP A 153 7.73 10.62 10.37
N THR A 154 7.70 9.91 11.51
CA THR A 154 7.97 8.48 11.56
C THR A 154 7.11 7.76 12.60
N VAL A 155 6.62 6.57 12.24
CA VAL A 155 5.97 5.61 13.14
C VAL A 155 6.70 4.28 13.05
N LYS A 156 6.93 3.64 14.20
CA LYS A 156 7.60 2.34 14.30
C LYS A 156 6.72 1.37 15.06
N GLY A 157 6.71 0.12 14.64
CA GLY A 157 5.96 -0.91 15.35
C GLY A 157 6.24 -2.30 14.85
N HIS A 158 5.60 -3.25 15.51
CA HIS A 158 5.52 -4.64 15.07
C HIS A 158 4.08 -5.12 15.24
N PHE A 159 3.71 -6.14 14.48
CA PHE A 159 2.38 -6.72 14.55
C PHE A 159 2.42 -8.22 14.30
N GLU A 160 1.40 -8.89 14.82
CA GLU A 160 1.14 -10.31 14.61
C GLU A 160 -0.37 -10.50 14.53
N CYS A 161 -0.88 -11.12 13.47
CA CYS A 161 -2.31 -11.38 13.31
C CYS A 161 -2.62 -12.58 12.42
N THR A 162 -3.86 -13.05 12.51
CA THR A 162 -4.46 -14.05 11.61
C THR A 162 -5.39 -13.36 10.63
N ALA A 163 -5.17 -13.57 9.33
CA ALA A 163 -5.96 -13.03 8.24
C ALA A 163 -6.56 -14.16 7.38
N PHE A 164 -7.65 -13.84 6.69
CA PHE A 164 -8.47 -14.85 5.99
C PHE A 164 -8.74 -14.43 4.56
N ARG A 165 -8.81 -15.41 3.67
CA ARG A 165 -9.45 -15.26 2.36
C ARG A 165 -10.83 -15.88 2.39
N ILE A 166 -11.77 -15.21 1.75
CA ILE A 166 -13.14 -15.69 1.57
C ILE A 166 -13.44 -15.96 0.10
N ASP A 167 -14.35 -16.90 -0.16
CA ASP A 167 -14.94 -17.10 -1.49
C ASP A 167 -16.18 -16.19 -1.72
N ASP A 168 -16.78 -16.32 -2.90
CA ASP A 168 -17.98 -15.57 -3.31
C ASP A 168 -19.21 -15.87 -2.42
N ASP A 169 -19.20 -17.02 -1.74
CA ASP A 169 -20.25 -17.47 -0.81
C ASP A 169 -19.94 -17.05 0.64
N LEU A 170 -18.91 -16.23 0.86
CA LEU A 170 -18.44 -15.72 2.15
C LEU A 170 -17.90 -16.81 3.11
N ASN A 171 -17.51 -17.97 2.58
CA ASN A 171 -16.83 -18.99 3.35
C ASN A 171 -15.34 -18.68 3.46
N ILE A 172 -14.75 -18.96 4.62
CA ILE A 172 -13.28 -18.97 4.75
C ILE A 172 -12.74 -20.11 3.90
N VAL A 173 -11.89 -19.78 2.93
CA VAL A 173 -11.21 -20.78 2.08
C VAL A 173 -9.73 -20.92 2.41
N GLU A 174 -9.10 -19.87 2.94
CA GLU A 174 -7.69 -19.90 3.35
C GLU A 174 -7.48 -19.03 4.61
N THR A 175 -6.52 -19.42 5.43
CA THR A 175 -6.09 -18.76 6.66
C THR A 175 -4.59 -18.63 6.70
N ILE A 176 -4.11 -17.44 7.06
CA ILE A 176 -2.68 -17.15 7.20
C ILE A 176 -2.39 -16.44 8.52
N GLU A 177 -1.20 -16.69 9.05
CA GLU A 177 -0.59 -15.95 10.14
C GLU A 177 0.41 -14.96 9.54
N ILE A 178 0.29 -13.68 9.89
CA ILE A 178 1.15 -12.60 9.44
C ILE A 178 1.87 -12.04 10.67
N SER A 179 3.18 -11.93 10.60
CA SER A 179 3.98 -11.17 11.56
C SER A 179 4.90 -10.21 10.82
N GLY A 180 5.18 -9.04 11.41
CA GLY A 180 6.04 -8.07 10.74
C GLY A 180 6.52 -6.95 11.65
N GLU A 181 7.59 -6.30 11.21
CA GLU A 181 8.15 -5.09 11.82
C GLU A 181 8.19 -3.98 10.77
N PHE A 182 7.90 -2.74 11.18
CA PHE A 182 7.96 -1.60 10.28
C PHE A 182 8.54 -0.36 10.94
N THR A 183 9.20 0.44 10.11
CA THR A 183 9.40 1.88 10.29
C THR A 183 8.71 2.54 9.13
N ALA A 184 7.64 3.29 9.34
CA ALA A 184 6.89 3.98 8.29
C ALA A 184 7.17 5.49 8.37
N ASN A 185 7.55 6.09 7.24
CA ASN A 185 7.72 7.55 7.15
C ASN A 185 6.44 8.21 6.64
N LYS A 186 6.21 9.46 7.02
CA LYS A 186 5.02 10.20 6.59
C LYS A 186 5.01 10.39 5.08
N ARG A 187 3.94 9.96 4.41
CA ARG A 187 3.75 10.21 2.98
C ARG A 187 3.76 11.71 2.69
N ARG A 188 4.55 12.11 1.70
CA ARG A 188 4.59 13.47 1.17
C ARG A 188 3.83 13.49 -0.15
N PHE A 189 2.90 14.43 -0.28
CA PHE A 189 2.22 14.72 -1.54
C PHE A 189 2.84 16.02 -2.05
N ASP A 190 3.79 15.89 -2.96
CA ASP A 190 4.38 17.00 -3.70
C ASP A 190 3.50 17.45 -4.88
#